data_AF-A0A3D2W006-F1
#
_entry.id   AF-A0A3D2W006-F1
#
_cell.length_a   1.000
_cell.length_b   1.000
_cell.length_c   1.000
_cell.angle_alpha   90.00
_cell.angle_beta   90.00
_cell.angle_gamma   90.00
#
_symmetry.space_group_name_H-M   'P 1'
#
loop_
_entity.id
_entity.type
_entity.pdbx_description
1 polymer ?
#
loop_
_entity_poly.entity_id
_entity_poly.type
_entity_poly.pdbx_seq_one_letter_code
_entity_poly.pdbx_strand_id
1 'polypeptide(L)'
;ASLALFGLDPDRAPDGLSGGEARRATLARAFAHDPDILLLDEPTNHLDIAAIEALEQSLNNFRGACLIVSHDRRFLQRTSTGMLWLRRRQILRHEQGFSAFEAWAESTAIAEARDNARLETQLKAEEHWLRRGVTARRARNEGRRRKLDALRAERRTRLQTGARARFTTEGAGETSRIVIDAKGVSKRYGENELIAGLNLRIMRGDRLGIVGPNGAGKTTFLEVLLKQRAPDAGEVKHGESLAIAYVDQARRALDPEATLWDTLAPAGGDQVMVRGRPRHVASYAQEFLFSPAQLRQPTSALSGGERNRLALAVAIAQPANVLVLDEPTNDLDMDTLEALETLLEEYEGTVLVVSHDRAFLDGVATQIVGPVGKGRWAESPGGWSDFEREHGGFSRQPAAQREGAEAPRPARKSTKLSYRDERRAQELETLLAQIPAEIAGLERALSDASAFERDPAAFELNAASLAAARSRLSAAESEWLEIELRREQFNAE
;
A
#
# COMPACT_ATOMS: atom_id res chain seq x y z
N ALA A 1 -22.35 -14.36 -23.25
CA ALA A 1 -22.16 -14.76 -21.83
C ALA A 1 -20.92 -14.11 -21.22
N SER A 2 -19.71 -14.34 -21.75
CA SER A 2 -18.47 -13.79 -21.18
C SER A 2 -18.40 -12.25 -21.15
N LEU A 3 -18.94 -11.56 -22.17
CA LEU A 3 -19.02 -10.08 -22.17
C LEU A 3 -19.85 -9.54 -20.99
N ALA A 4 -20.99 -10.16 -20.71
CA ALA A 4 -21.86 -9.77 -19.60
C ALA A 4 -21.20 -10.01 -18.23
N LEU A 5 -20.36 -11.04 -18.10
CA LEU A 5 -19.60 -11.32 -16.88
C LEU A 5 -18.59 -10.21 -16.55
N PHE A 6 -18.03 -9.56 -17.56
CA PHE A 6 -17.17 -8.38 -17.41
C PHE A 6 -17.95 -7.06 -17.50
N GLY A 7 -19.28 -7.08 -17.34
CA GLY A 7 -20.12 -5.88 -17.32
C GLY A 7 -20.18 -5.11 -18.64
N LEU A 8 -19.96 -5.77 -19.78
CA LEU A 8 -20.06 -5.18 -21.11
C LEU A 8 -21.37 -5.56 -21.79
N ASP A 9 -21.97 -4.57 -22.44
CA ASP A 9 -23.15 -4.76 -23.29
C ASP A 9 -22.76 -5.47 -24.59
N PRO A 10 -23.30 -6.67 -24.88
CA PRO A 10 -22.98 -7.41 -26.10
C PRO A 10 -23.44 -6.73 -27.40
N ASP A 11 -24.39 -5.80 -27.33
CA ASP A 11 -24.96 -5.14 -28.51
C ASP A 11 -24.26 -3.81 -28.84
N ARG A 12 -23.35 -3.35 -27.97
CA ARG A 12 -22.59 -2.10 -28.16
C ARG A 12 -21.40 -2.31 -29.11
N ALA A 13 -21.27 -1.42 -30.09
CA ALA A 13 -20.11 -1.40 -30.99
C ALA A 13 -18.81 -1.11 -30.22
N PRO A 14 -17.67 -1.72 -30.62
CA PRO A 14 -16.37 -1.53 -29.97
C PRO A 14 -15.75 -0.15 -30.21
N ASP A 15 -16.33 0.66 -31.10
CA ASP A 15 -15.85 2.00 -31.40
C ASP A 15 -16.03 2.94 -30.20
N GLY A 16 -14.93 3.57 -29.76
CA GLY A 16 -14.93 4.51 -28.63
C GLY A 16 -14.93 3.87 -27.24
N LEU A 17 -14.59 2.58 -27.11
CA LEU A 17 -14.36 1.95 -25.80
C LEU A 17 -13.19 2.64 -25.09
N SER A 18 -13.38 2.94 -23.80
CA SER A 18 -12.29 3.36 -22.91
C SER A 18 -11.25 2.24 -22.75
N GLY A 19 -10.02 2.57 -22.35
CA GLY A 19 -8.95 1.59 -22.18
C GLY A 19 -9.33 0.41 -21.27
N GLY A 20 -10.08 0.68 -20.18
CA GLY A 20 -10.60 -0.36 -19.29
C GLY A 20 -11.69 -1.23 -19.91
N GLU A 21 -12.60 -0.64 -20.71
CA GLU A 21 -13.62 -1.41 -21.44
C GLU A 21 -12.99 -2.32 -22.51
N ALA A 22 -11.99 -1.82 -23.24
CA ALA A 22 -11.25 -2.60 -24.22
C ALA A 22 -10.50 -3.77 -23.56
N ARG A 23 -9.90 -3.55 -22.38
CA ARG A 23 -9.23 -4.61 -21.59
C ARG A 23 -10.24 -5.68 -21.16
N ARG A 24 -11.40 -5.29 -20.63
CA ARG A 24 -12.50 -6.19 -20.25
C ARG A 24 -13.03 -7.01 -21.43
N ALA A 25 -13.17 -6.40 -22.60
CA ALA A 25 -13.58 -7.11 -23.81
C ALA A 25 -12.54 -8.16 -24.24
N THR A 26 -11.26 -7.83 -24.11
CA THR A 26 -10.16 -8.75 -24.41
C THR A 26 -10.11 -9.93 -23.45
N LEU A 27 -10.32 -9.69 -22.15
CA LEU A 27 -10.44 -10.76 -21.15
C LEU A 27 -11.67 -11.63 -21.43
N ALA A 28 -12.83 -11.03 -21.69
CA ALA A 28 -14.03 -11.76 -22.06
C ALA A 28 -13.83 -12.67 -23.27
N ARG A 29 -13.08 -12.19 -24.28
CA ARG A 29 -12.69 -12.99 -25.45
C ARG A 29 -11.79 -14.15 -25.05
N ALA A 30 -10.77 -13.92 -24.22
CA ALA A 30 -9.85 -14.97 -23.78
C ALA A 30 -10.58 -16.12 -23.05
N PHE A 31 -11.51 -15.80 -22.15
CA PHE A 31 -12.33 -16.82 -21.47
C PHE A 31 -13.35 -17.50 -22.40
N ALA A 32 -13.85 -16.82 -23.43
CA ALA A 32 -14.82 -17.39 -24.37
C ALA A 32 -14.22 -18.48 -25.28
N HIS A 33 -12.89 -18.51 -25.43
CA HIS A 33 -12.19 -19.53 -26.22
C HIS A 33 -12.01 -20.87 -25.50
N ASP A 34 -12.44 -20.97 -24.23
CA ASP A 34 -12.30 -22.17 -23.39
C ASP A 34 -10.90 -22.82 -23.47
N PRO A 35 -9.82 -22.06 -23.20
CA PRO A 35 -8.47 -22.57 -23.37
C PRO A 35 -8.08 -23.56 -22.26
N ASP A 36 -7.15 -24.47 -22.56
CA ASP A 36 -6.52 -25.32 -21.53
C ASP A 36 -5.48 -24.55 -20.70
N ILE A 37 -4.85 -23.54 -21.32
CA ILE A 37 -3.81 -22.71 -20.70
C ILE A 37 -4.12 -21.24 -20.96
N LEU A 38 -4.20 -20.46 -19.89
CA LEU A 38 -4.42 -19.02 -19.95
C LEU A 38 -3.14 -18.28 -19.54
N LEU A 39 -2.63 -17.43 -20.43
CA LEU A 39 -1.48 -16.56 -20.18
C LEU A 39 -1.98 -15.12 -20.03
N LEU A 40 -1.83 -14.55 -18.84
CA LEU A 40 -2.30 -13.21 -18.52
C LEU A 40 -1.11 -12.32 -18.12
N ASP A 41 -0.90 -11.27 -18.90
CA ASP A 41 0.12 -10.26 -18.62
C ASP A 41 -0.55 -8.96 -18.14
N GLU A 42 -0.32 -8.63 -16.87
CA GLU A 42 -0.92 -7.53 -16.12
C GLU A 42 -2.44 -7.38 -16.35
N PRO A 43 -3.24 -8.42 -16.03
CA PRO A 43 -4.66 -8.42 -16.37
C PRO A 43 -5.49 -7.45 -15.52
N THR A 44 -4.96 -7.01 -14.38
CA THR A 44 -5.60 -6.05 -13.47
C THR A 44 -5.47 -4.60 -13.94
N ASN A 45 -4.55 -4.30 -14.86
CA ASN A 45 -4.31 -2.93 -15.31
C ASN A 45 -5.56 -2.34 -15.98
N HIS A 46 -5.88 -1.11 -15.55
CA HIS A 46 -7.05 -0.34 -16.01
C HIS A 46 -8.41 -0.99 -15.72
N LEU A 47 -8.45 -2.04 -14.90
CA LEU A 47 -9.69 -2.61 -14.39
C LEU A 47 -10.13 -1.89 -13.13
N ASP A 48 -11.44 -1.70 -13.00
CA ASP A 48 -12.00 -1.28 -11.72
C ASP A 48 -12.10 -2.46 -10.75
N ILE A 49 -12.33 -2.13 -9.47
CA ILE A 49 -12.35 -3.10 -8.38
C ILE A 49 -13.40 -4.22 -8.63
N ALA A 50 -14.56 -3.89 -9.20
CA ALA A 50 -15.59 -4.87 -9.50
C ALA A 50 -15.16 -5.83 -10.62
N ALA A 51 -14.52 -5.30 -11.67
CA ALA A 51 -13.96 -6.13 -12.73
C ALA A 51 -12.80 -7.02 -12.24
N ILE A 52 -11.97 -6.52 -11.32
CA ILE A 52 -10.91 -7.32 -10.68
C ILE A 52 -11.53 -8.46 -9.85
N GLU A 53 -12.58 -8.19 -9.06
CA GLU A 53 -13.33 -9.22 -8.33
C GLU A 53 -13.94 -10.28 -9.26
N ALA A 54 -14.54 -9.87 -10.39
CA ALA A 54 -15.10 -10.79 -11.38
C ALA A 54 -14.01 -11.65 -12.05
N LEU A 55 -12.85 -11.04 -12.31
CA LEU A 55 -11.68 -11.75 -12.84
C LEU A 55 -11.15 -12.78 -11.83
N GLU A 56 -11.02 -12.42 -10.54
CA GLU A 56 -10.63 -13.34 -9.47
C GLU A 56 -11.54 -14.57 -9.43
N GLN A 57 -12.86 -14.34 -9.44
CA GLN A 57 -13.84 -15.43 -9.44
C GLN A 57 -13.73 -16.31 -10.70
N SER A 58 -13.52 -15.69 -11.86
CA SER A 58 -13.37 -16.42 -13.13
C SER A 58 -12.12 -17.29 -13.14
N LEU A 59 -11.00 -16.76 -12.63
CA LEU A 59 -9.74 -17.50 -12.53
C LEU A 59 -9.81 -18.63 -11.50
N ASN A 60 -10.45 -18.40 -10.35
CA ASN A 60 -10.61 -19.42 -9.33
C ASN A 60 -11.54 -20.57 -9.77
N ASN A 61 -12.46 -20.30 -10.70
CA ASN A 61 -13.35 -21.31 -11.30
C ASN A 61 -12.79 -21.94 -12.57
N PHE A 62 -11.67 -21.43 -13.10
CA PHE A 62 -11.06 -21.93 -14.32
C PHE A 62 -10.42 -23.30 -14.07
N ARG A 63 -10.69 -24.26 -14.95
CA ARG A 63 -10.26 -25.65 -14.79
C ARG A 63 -8.89 -25.95 -15.42
N GLY A 64 -8.37 -25.03 -16.24
CA GLY A 64 -7.07 -25.15 -16.90
C GLY A 64 -5.92 -24.58 -16.05
N ALA A 65 -4.74 -24.47 -16.67
CA ALA A 65 -3.58 -23.84 -16.06
C ALA A 65 -3.55 -22.33 -16.35
N CYS A 66 -3.28 -21.51 -15.33
CA CYS A 66 -3.11 -20.06 -15.48
C CYS A 66 -1.67 -19.65 -15.19
N LEU A 67 -1.04 -18.93 -16.11
CA LEU A 67 0.18 -18.16 -15.84
C LEU A 67 -0.18 -16.69 -15.79
N ILE A 68 0.04 -16.07 -14.64
CA ILE A 68 -0.37 -14.70 -14.35
C ILE A 68 0.86 -13.88 -13.99
N VAL A 69 1.08 -12.78 -14.71
CA VAL A 69 1.99 -11.70 -14.33
C VAL A 69 1.14 -10.57 -13.79
N SER A 70 1.39 -10.14 -12.55
CA SER A 70 0.67 -9.02 -11.94
C SER A 70 1.50 -8.32 -10.87
N HIS A 71 1.30 -7.00 -10.73
CA HIS A 71 1.77 -6.22 -9.60
C HIS A 71 0.73 -6.07 -8.46
N ASP A 72 -0.49 -6.57 -8.61
CA ASP A 72 -1.52 -6.51 -7.54
C ASP A 72 -1.33 -7.65 -6.53
N ARG A 73 -0.81 -7.29 -5.35
CA ARG A 73 -0.53 -8.23 -4.26
C ARG A 73 -1.78 -8.99 -3.79
N ARG A 74 -2.95 -8.35 -3.74
CA ARG A 74 -4.17 -9.01 -3.27
C ARG A 74 -4.74 -9.96 -4.30
N PHE A 75 -4.73 -9.51 -5.56
CA PHE A 75 -5.13 -10.35 -6.67
C PHE A 75 -4.29 -11.63 -6.70
N LEU A 76 -2.97 -11.51 -6.57
CA LEU A 76 -2.07 -12.65 -6.48
C LEU A 76 -2.34 -13.51 -5.24
N GLN A 77 -2.57 -12.91 -4.06
CA GLN A 77 -2.89 -13.67 -2.84
C GLN A 77 -4.15 -14.52 -2.96
N ARG A 78 -5.14 -14.06 -3.73
CA ARG A 78 -6.44 -14.73 -3.89
C ARG A 78 -6.48 -15.74 -5.02
N THR A 79 -5.63 -15.60 -6.03
CA THR A 79 -5.67 -16.42 -7.26
C THR A 79 -4.50 -17.38 -7.42
N SER A 80 -3.33 -17.07 -6.86
CA SER A 80 -2.12 -17.87 -7.07
C SER A 80 -2.07 -19.10 -6.15
N THR A 81 -1.70 -20.23 -6.74
CA THR A 81 -1.41 -21.49 -6.03
C THR A 81 0.08 -21.77 -5.90
N GLY A 82 0.88 -21.23 -6.82
CA GLY A 82 2.35 -21.28 -6.82
C GLY A 82 2.93 -19.99 -7.41
N MET A 83 4.24 -19.81 -7.27
CA MET A 83 4.94 -18.59 -7.69
C MET A 83 6.18 -18.88 -8.51
N LEU A 84 6.41 -18.03 -9.51
CA LEU A 84 7.65 -17.92 -10.25
C LEU A 84 8.20 -16.50 -10.04
N TRP A 85 9.37 -16.38 -9.43
CA TRP A 85 10.00 -15.09 -9.15
C TRP A 85 11.22 -14.90 -10.05
N LEU A 86 11.09 -13.96 -10.99
CA LEU A 86 12.19 -13.57 -11.87
C LEU A 86 13.09 -12.56 -11.15
N ARG A 87 14.33 -12.95 -10.85
CA ARG A 87 15.31 -12.09 -10.19
C ARG A 87 16.71 -12.42 -10.67
N ARG A 88 17.53 -11.39 -10.93
CA ARG A 88 18.92 -11.54 -11.44
C ARG A 88 19.05 -12.47 -12.65
N ARG A 89 18.08 -12.40 -13.58
CA ARG A 89 17.99 -13.26 -14.77
C ARG A 89 17.80 -14.75 -14.46
N GLN A 90 17.38 -15.09 -13.24
CA GLN A 90 17.04 -16.45 -12.82
C GLN A 90 15.56 -16.49 -12.44
N ILE A 91 14.94 -17.66 -12.62
CA ILE A 91 13.57 -17.93 -12.19
C ILE A 91 13.65 -18.83 -10.97
N LEU A 92 13.20 -18.30 -9.84
CA LEU A 92 13.01 -19.06 -8.61
C LEU A 92 11.57 -19.56 -8.57
N ARG A 93 11.36 -20.80 -8.13
CA ARG A 93 10.02 -21.42 -8.05
C ARG A 93 9.66 -21.73 -6.61
N HIS A 94 8.40 -21.49 -6.26
CA HIS A 94 7.83 -21.82 -4.96
C HIS A 94 6.43 -22.43 -5.12
N GLU A 95 6.14 -23.52 -4.42
CA GLU A 95 4.88 -24.27 -4.55
C GLU A 95 3.72 -23.72 -3.70
N GLN A 96 3.90 -22.56 -3.08
CA GLN A 96 2.83 -21.87 -2.35
C GLN A 96 2.48 -20.59 -3.08
N GLY A 97 1.23 -20.13 -2.91
CA GLY A 97 0.75 -18.87 -3.46
C GLY A 97 1.40 -17.64 -2.81
N PHE A 98 1.04 -16.46 -3.33
CA PHE A 98 1.66 -15.18 -3.00
C PHE A 98 1.58 -14.77 -1.52
N SER A 99 0.68 -15.36 -0.73
CA SER A 99 0.64 -15.15 0.72
C SER A 99 1.95 -15.55 1.42
N ALA A 100 2.72 -16.49 0.86
CA ALA A 100 4.02 -16.91 1.38
C ALA A 100 5.20 -16.11 0.81
N PHE A 101 4.95 -15.16 -0.11
CA PHE A 101 6.01 -14.46 -0.86
C PHE A 101 6.96 -13.70 0.05
N GLU A 102 6.47 -12.94 1.03
CA GLU A 102 7.34 -12.12 1.90
C GLU A 102 8.34 -12.96 2.68
N ALA A 103 7.88 -14.05 3.31
CA ALA A 103 8.74 -14.97 4.05
C ALA A 103 9.76 -15.67 3.12
N TRP A 104 9.32 -16.06 1.92
CA TRP A 104 10.19 -16.66 0.92
C TRP A 104 11.24 -15.68 0.38
N ALA A 105 10.85 -14.44 0.11
CA ALA A 105 11.75 -13.38 -0.36
C ALA A 105 12.80 -13.03 0.70
N GLU A 106 12.40 -12.96 1.97
CA GLU A 106 13.32 -12.73 3.09
C GLU A 106 14.34 -13.87 3.24
N SER A 107 13.87 -15.13 3.29
CA SER A 107 14.77 -16.28 3.39
C SER A 107 15.75 -16.36 2.22
N THR A 108 15.29 -16.07 1.00
CA THR A 108 16.13 -15.98 -0.20
C THR A 108 17.18 -14.88 -0.08
N ALA A 109 16.78 -13.68 0.36
CA ALA A 109 17.70 -12.57 0.57
C ALA A 109 18.75 -12.85 1.67
N ILE A 110 18.37 -13.55 2.74
CA ILE A 110 19.29 -13.99 3.80
C ILE A 110 20.29 -15.01 3.26
N ALA A 111 19.83 -15.99 2.49
CA ALA A 111 20.69 -17.00 1.87
C ALA A 111 21.71 -16.32 0.93
N GLU A 112 21.25 -15.41 0.08
CA GLU A 112 22.12 -14.64 -0.80
C GLU A 112 23.08 -13.73 -0.04
N ALA A 113 22.64 -13.08 1.04
CA ALA A 113 23.53 -12.26 1.84
C ALA A 113 24.63 -13.11 2.50
N ARG A 114 24.34 -14.37 2.87
CA ARG A 114 25.32 -15.34 3.37
C ARG A 114 26.27 -15.80 2.27
N ASP A 115 25.76 -16.06 1.08
CA ASP A 115 26.60 -16.47 -0.05
C ASP A 115 27.48 -15.32 -0.55
N ASN A 116 26.92 -14.12 -0.68
CA ASN A 116 27.68 -12.89 -0.93
C ASN A 116 28.66 -12.60 0.21
N ALA A 117 28.32 -12.87 1.47
CA ALA A 117 29.25 -12.75 2.58
C ALA A 117 30.42 -13.72 2.47
N ARG A 118 30.18 -14.97 2.06
CA ARG A 118 31.23 -15.97 1.83
C ARG A 118 32.10 -15.59 0.64
N LEU A 119 31.50 -15.10 -0.44
CA LEU A 119 32.19 -14.55 -1.60
C LEU A 119 32.97 -13.27 -1.24
N GLU A 120 32.43 -12.39 -0.40
CA GLU A 120 33.11 -11.20 0.15
C GLU A 120 34.25 -11.59 1.09
N THR A 121 34.14 -12.66 1.88
CA THR A 121 35.28 -13.18 2.67
C THR A 121 36.39 -13.69 1.74
N GLN A 122 36.04 -14.15 0.53
CA GLN A 122 37.01 -14.48 -0.54
C GLN A 122 37.48 -13.25 -1.34
N LEU A 123 36.74 -12.14 -1.33
CA LEU A 123 37.01 -10.93 -2.12
C LEU A 123 37.48 -9.71 -1.32
N LYS A 124 37.48 -9.73 0.02
CA LYS A 124 37.95 -8.61 0.85
C LYS A 124 39.45 -8.71 1.14
N ALA A 125 40.23 -8.42 0.10
CA ALA A 125 41.06 -7.22 0.12
C ALA A 125 40.30 -6.16 -0.70
N GLU A 126 40.01 -5.02 -0.07
CA GLU A 126 39.28 -3.84 -0.60
C GLU A 126 37.74 -3.88 -0.66
N GLU A 127 37.21 -3.16 0.34
CA GLU A 127 35.97 -2.40 0.39
C GLU A 127 34.61 -3.10 0.55
N HIS A 128 33.81 -2.44 1.39
CA HIS A 128 32.79 -2.99 2.24
C HIS A 128 31.59 -2.07 2.13
N TRP A 129 30.38 -2.57 1.87
CA TRP A 129 29.08 -2.01 2.33
C TRP A 129 27.90 -2.74 1.65
N LEU A 130 27.21 -3.69 2.33
CA LEU A 130 25.90 -4.21 1.88
C LEU A 130 25.08 -5.06 2.88
N ARG A 131 25.19 -4.84 4.20
CA ARG A 131 24.59 -5.74 5.22
C ARG A 131 23.40 -5.25 6.06
N ARG A 132 22.69 -4.18 5.68
CA ARG A 132 21.56 -3.66 6.50
C ARG A 132 20.16 -3.71 5.85
N GLY A 133 20.01 -4.28 4.66
CA GLY A 133 18.76 -4.17 3.89
C GLY A 133 17.55 -4.94 4.45
N VAL A 134 17.77 -6.12 5.06
CA VAL A 134 16.67 -7.07 5.33
C VAL A 134 15.98 -6.82 6.68
N THR A 135 16.74 -6.66 7.77
CA THR A 135 16.18 -6.39 9.11
C THR A 135 15.56 -4.99 9.22
N ALA A 136 16.09 -4.01 8.47
CA ALA A 136 15.51 -2.67 8.40
C ALA A 136 14.16 -2.66 7.67
N ARG A 137 13.87 -3.62 6.77
CA ARG A 137 12.58 -3.68 6.04
C ARG A 137 11.45 -4.09 6.99
N ARG A 138 11.66 -5.11 7.82
CA ARG A 138 10.67 -5.58 8.79
C ARG A 138 10.36 -4.57 9.90
N ALA A 139 11.40 -4.00 10.52
CA ALA A 139 11.22 -2.97 11.56
C ALA A 139 10.51 -1.71 11.02
N ARG A 140 10.81 -1.31 9.77
CA ARG A 140 10.11 -0.22 9.08
C ARG A 140 8.65 -0.56 8.80
N ASN A 141 8.36 -1.76 8.27
CA ASN A 141 6.99 -2.17 7.96
C ASN A 141 6.10 -2.26 9.22
N GLU A 142 6.65 -2.74 10.34
CA GLU A 142 5.94 -2.78 11.62
C GLU A 142 5.70 -1.38 12.20
N GLY A 143 6.72 -0.49 12.18
CA GLY A 143 6.58 0.91 12.61
C GLY A 143 5.55 1.69 11.77
N ARG A 144 5.58 1.48 10.45
CA ARG A 144 4.64 2.05 9.49
C ARG A 144 3.20 1.68 9.80
N ARG A 145 2.97 0.39 10.02
CA ARG A 145 1.63 -0.12 10.35
C ARG A 145 1.09 0.54 11.62
N ARG A 146 1.91 0.66 12.67
CA ARG A 146 1.52 1.34 13.92
C ARG A 146 1.14 2.81 13.70
N LYS A 147 1.93 3.55 12.90
CA LYS A 147 1.65 4.96 12.58
C LYS A 147 0.34 5.12 11.80
N LEU A 148 0.12 4.27 10.80
CA LEU A 148 -1.11 4.28 10.01
C LEU A 148 -2.34 3.93 10.86
N ASP A 149 -2.22 2.92 11.72
CA ASP A 149 -3.31 2.50 12.62
C ASP A 149 -3.67 3.61 13.63
N ALA A 150 -2.68 4.37 14.12
CA ALA A 150 -2.91 5.54 14.96
C ALA A 150 -3.69 6.65 14.21
N LEU A 151 -3.30 6.97 12.96
CA LEU A 151 -4.03 7.93 12.13
C LEU A 151 -5.47 7.49 11.84
N ARG A 152 -5.68 6.19 11.62
CA ARG A 152 -7.02 5.61 11.42
C ARG A 152 -7.87 5.69 12.68
N ALA A 153 -7.30 5.39 13.84
CA ALA A 153 -7.97 5.52 15.12
C ALA A 153 -8.42 6.97 15.35
N GLU A 154 -7.54 7.94 15.12
CA GLU A 154 -7.87 9.36 15.21
C GLU A 154 -9.02 9.75 14.26
N ARG A 155 -9.00 9.27 13.00
CA ARG A 155 -10.08 9.53 12.03
C ARG A 155 -11.41 8.92 12.47
N ARG A 156 -11.41 7.69 12.96
CA ARG A 156 -12.64 7.02 13.48
C ARG A 156 -13.27 7.82 14.60
N THR A 157 -12.47 8.28 15.56
CA THR A 157 -12.96 9.12 16.66
C THR A 157 -13.56 10.42 16.13
N ARG A 158 -12.92 11.09 15.16
CA ARG A 158 -13.45 12.32 14.56
C ARG A 158 -14.79 12.12 13.85
N LEU A 159 -14.96 11.04 13.08
CA LEU A 159 -16.24 10.75 12.40
C LEU A 159 -17.36 10.45 13.40
N GLN A 160 -17.06 9.72 14.48
CA GLN A 160 -18.02 9.45 15.55
C GLN A 160 -18.40 10.72 16.32
N THR A 161 -17.43 11.58 16.63
CA THR A 161 -17.66 12.86 17.30
C THR A 161 -18.39 13.85 16.40
N GLY A 162 -18.06 13.93 15.11
CA GLY A 162 -18.76 14.76 14.11
C GLY A 162 -20.22 14.34 13.88
N ALA A 163 -20.53 13.05 14.00
CA ALA A 163 -21.92 12.58 14.00
C ALA A 163 -22.71 13.04 15.24
N ARG A 164 -22.04 13.24 16.39
CA ARG A 164 -22.63 13.76 17.64
C ARG A 164 -22.57 15.29 17.75
N ALA A 165 -21.62 15.95 17.10
CA ALA A 165 -21.31 17.38 17.22
C ALA A 165 -22.02 18.27 16.19
N ARG A 166 -23.16 17.83 15.61
CA ARG A 166 -24.07 18.73 14.86
C ARG A 166 -24.67 19.85 15.73
N PHE A 167 -24.36 19.85 17.03
CA PHE A 167 -24.72 20.88 18.00
C PHE A 167 -23.50 21.21 18.88
N THR A 168 -22.57 22.03 18.41
CA THR A 168 -21.81 23.04 19.20
C THR A 168 -20.75 23.72 18.34
N THR A 169 -20.54 24.99 18.67
CA THR A 169 -19.76 26.03 18.01
C THR A 169 -18.35 25.58 17.58
N GLU A 170 -18.03 25.75 16.29
CA GLU A 170 -16.70 25.52 15.71
C GLU A 170 -15.67 26.45 16.38
N GLY A 171 -14.66 25.88 17.05
CA GLY A 171 -13.54 26.64 17.61
C GLY A 171 -12.60 27.12 16.49
N ALA A 172 -12.11 28.36 16.59
CA ALA A 172 -11.22 28.99 15.60
C ALA A 172 -9.93 28.21 15.30
N GLY A 173 -9.56 27.22 16.12
CA GLY A 173 -8.43 26.33 15.89
C GLY A 173 -8.67 25.21 14.87
N GLU A 174 -9.93 24.76 14.66
CA GLU A 174 -10.24 23.69 13.70
C GLU A 174 -10.21 24.18 12.26
N THR A 175 -10.62 25.44 12.01
CA THR A 175 -10.73 26.02 10.67
C THR A 175 -9.37 26.12 9.97
N SER A 176 -8.29 26.35 10.72
CA SER A 176 -6.92 26.44 10.17
C SER A 176 -6.34 25.10 9.71
N ARG A 177 -6.91 23.98 10.17
CA ARG A 177 -6.50 22.62 9.78
C ARG A 177 -7.31 22.06 8.62
N ILE A 178 -8.41 22.71 8.24
CA ILE A 178 -9.24 22.31 7.10
C ILE A 178 -8.49 22.60 5.80
N VAL A 179 -8.40 21.58 4.95
CA VAL A 179 -7.76 21.66 3.63
C VAL A 179 -8.84 21.81 2.56
N ILE A 180 -9.85 20.95 2.58
CA ILE A 180 -11.04 21.01 1.70
C ILE A 180 -12.30 20.78 2.54
N ASP A 181 -13.31 21.64 2.39
CA ASP A 181 -14.63 21.51 3.00
C ASP A 181 -15.70 21.59 1.90
N ALA A 182 -16.32 20.45 1.59
CA ALA A 182 -17.41 20.33 0.63
C ALA A 182 -18.73 20.21 1.39
N LYS A 183 -19.69 21.10 1.11
CA LYS A 183 -21.01 21.15 1.76
C LYS A 183 -22.12 21.05 0.73
N GLY A 184 -22.93 20.00 0.83
CA GLY A 184 -24.09 19.75 -0.03
C GLY A 184 -23.76 19.73 -1.53
N VAL A 185 -22.56 19.30 -1.92
CA VAL A 185 -22.07 19.40 -3.30
C VAL A 185 -22.80 18.41 -4.21
N SER A 186 -23.37 18.90 -5.31
CA SER A 186 -23.95 18.07 -6.35
C SER A 186 -23.36 18.38 -7.73
N LYS A 187 -23.23 17.34 -8.55
CA LYS A 187 -22.76 17.44 -9.93
C LYS A 187 -23.47 16.43 -10.83
N ARG A 188 -23.95 16.89 -11.97
CA ARG A 188 -24.64 16.12 -13.00
C ARG A 188 -23.90 16.21 -14.33
N TYR A 189 -24.02 15.17 -15.14
CA TYR A 189 -23.56 15.15 -16.51
C TYR A 189 -24.68 14.59 -17.40
N GLY A 190 -25.33 15.47 -18.17
CA GLY A 190 -26.59 15.13 -18.82
C GLY A 190 -27.66 14.74 -17.78
N GLU A 191 -28.29 13.58 -17.98
CA GLU A 191 -29.27 13.05 -17.02
C GLU A 191 -28.64 12.33 -15.82
N ASN A 192 -27.34 11.97 -15.91
CA ASN A 192 -26.66 11.19 -14.89
C ASN A 192 -26.17 12.07 -13.73
N GLU A 193 -26.68 11.80 -12.53
CA GLU A 193 -26.20 12.42 -11.30
C GLU A 193 -24.95 11.71 -10.79
N LEU A 194 -23.80 12.37 -10.90
CA LEU A 194 -22.49 11.83 -10.52
C LEU A 194 -22.20 12.05 -9.04
N ILE A 195 -22.61 13.20 -8.50
CA ILE A 195 -22.46 13.58 -7.10
C ILE A 195 -23.79 14.16 -6.63
N ALA A 196 -24.34 13.64 -5.53
CA ALA A 196 -25.62 14.06 -4.96
C ALA A 196 -25.45 14.44 -3.49
N GLY A 197 -25.44 15.75 -3.20
CA GLY A 197 -25.46 16.29 -1.83
C GLY A 197 -24.26 15.90 -0.97
N LEU A 198 -23.07 15.81 -1.56
CA LEU A 198 -21.84 15.40 -0.88
C LEU A 198 -21.47 16.38 0.24
N ASN A 199 -21.25 15.83 1.43
CA ASN A 199 -20.62 16.52 2.55
C ASN A 199 -19.31 15.80 2.87
N LEU A 200 -18.18 16.47 2.69
CA LEU A 200 -16.86 15.88 2.89
C LEU A 200 -15.90 16.93 3.45
N ARG A 201 -15.23 16.60 4.56
CA ARG A 201 -14.22 17.45 5.18
C ARG A 201 -12.87 16.73 5.21
N ILE A 202 -11.89 17.35 4.57
CA ILE A 202 -10.50 16.87 4.47
C ILE A 202 -9.61 17.81 5.27
N MET A 203 -8.88 17.26 6.23
CA MET A 203 -7.98 17.98 7.12
C MET A 203 -6.53 17.79 6.69
N ARG A 204 -5.64 18.63 7.23
CA ARG A 204 -4.20 18.49 7.03
C ARG A 204 -3.73 17.12 7.56
N GLY A 205 -2.98 16.39 6.73
CA GLY A 205 -2.44 15.07 7.04
C GLY A 205 -3.38 13.90 6.73
N ASP A 206 -4.64 14.17 6.34
CA ASP A 206 -5.55 13.13 5.87
C ASP A 206 -5.04 12.52 4.55
N ARG A 207 -5.24 11.22 4.39
CA ARG A 207 -4.89 10.45 3.18
C ARG A 207 -6.17 9.82 2.65
N LEU A 208 -6.82 10.53 1.73
CA LEU A 208 -8.09 10.14 1.15
C LEU A 208 -7.86 9.24 -0.06
N GLY A 209 -8.25 7.96 0.05
CA GLY A 209 -8.39 7.07 -1.10
C GLY A 209 -9.74 7.24 -1.77
N ILE A 210 -9.76 7.32 -3.09
CA ILE A 210 -10.95 7.46 -3.92
C ILE A 210 -11.04 6.22 -4.79
N VAL A 211 -12.16 5.52 -4.68
CA VAL A 211 -12.40 4.23 -5.32
C VAL A 211 -13.76 4.25 -6.01
N GLY A 212 -14.00 3.30 -6.92
CA GLY A 212 -15.28 3.13 -7.59
C GLY A 212 -15.11 2.69 -9.05
N PRO A 213 -16.20 2.22 -9.69
CA PRO A 213 -16.14 1.70 -11.05
C PRO A 213 -15.64 2.73 -12.07
N ASN A 214 -15.14 2.25 -13.21
CA ASN A 214 -14.79 3.13 -14.31
C ASN A 214 -16.04 3.85 -14.82
N GLY A 215 -15.93 5.15 -15.09
CA GLY A 215 -17.08 5.98 -15.44
C GLY A 215 -17.95 6.43 -14.26
N ALA A 216 -17.63 6.07 -13.01
CA ALA A 216 -18.36 6.56 -11.83
C ALA A 216 -18.17 8.06 -11.53
N GLY A 217 -17.29 8.73 -12.29
CA GLY A 217 -17.01 10.16 -12.10
C GLY A 217 -15.90 10.46 -11.09
N LYS A 218 -14.96 9.53 -10.82
CA LYS A 218 -13.80 9.74 -9.91
C LYS A 218 -12.99 10.99 -10.26
N THR A 219 -12.64 11.15 -11.55
CA THR A 219 -11.93 12.33 -12.05
C THR A 219 -12.78 13.59 -11.89
N THR A 220 -14.07 13.54 -12.26
CA THR A 220 -15.01 14.66 -12.03
C THR A 220 -15.13 15.03 -10.55
N PHE A 221 -15.14 14.04 -9.66
CA PHE A 221 -15.17 14.22 -8.22
C PHE A 221 -13.91 14.94 -7.73
N LEU A 222 -12.73 14.50 -8.17
CA LEU A 222 -11.47 15.20 -7.92
C LEU A 222 -11.48 16.63 -8.45
N GLU A 223 -11.87 16.84 -9.71
CA GLU A 223 -11.91 18.18 -10.33
C GLU A 223 -12.83 19.14 -9.56
N VAL A 224 -13.97 18.66 -9.06
CA VAL A 224 -14.89 19.45 -8.23
C VAL A 224 -14.26 19.79 -6.88
N LEU A 225 -13.64 18.82 -6.20
CA LEU A 225 -12.95 19.08 -4.93
C LEU A 225 -11.77 20.05 -5.08
N LEU A 226 -11.07 20.00 -6.22
CA LEU A 226 -9.93 20.88 -6.54
C LEU A 226 -10.36 22.22 -7.16
N LYS A 227 -11.67 22.50 -7.28
CA LYS A 227 -12.23 23.70 -7.95
C LYS A 227 -11.80 23.88 -9.41
N GLN A 228 -11.33 22.82 -10.06
CA GLN A 228 -11.07 22.81 -11.50
C GLN A 228 -12.38 22.72 -12.29
N ARG A 229 -13.45 22.23 -11.65
CA ARG A 229 -14.80 22.20 -12.19
C ARG A 229 -15.80 22.72 -11.14
N ALA A 230 -16.74 23.56 -11.58
CA ALA A 230 -17.77 24.07 -10.70
C ALA A 230 -18.83 23.00 -10.36
N PRO A 231 -19.27 22.91 -9.09
CA PRO A 231 -20.44 22.11 -8.74
C PRO A 231 -21.72 22.76 -9.27
N ASP A 232 -22.78 21.97 -9.47
CA ASP A 232 -24.09 22.49 -9.91
C ASP A 232 -24.91 23.00 -8.71
N ALA A 233 -24.68 22.42 -7.53
CA ALA A 233 -25.22 22.89 -6.25
C ALA A 233 -24.22 22.64 -5.12
N GLY A 234 -24.38 23.35 -4.01
CA GLY A 234 -23.48 23.29 -2.85
C GLY A 234 -22.23 24.14 -3.02
N GLU A 235 -21.30 24.02 -2.07
CA GLU A 235 -20.04 24.79 -2.08
C GLU A 235 -18.83 23.91 -1.73
N VAL A 236 -17.70 24.22 -2.36
CA VAL A 236 -16.38 23.69 -1.99
C VAL A 236 -15.54 24.87 -1.49
N LYS A 237 -15.00 24.76 -0.29
CA LYS A 237 -14.07 25.74 0.30
C LYS A 237 -12.69 25.10 0.45
N HIS A 238 -11.67 25.89 0.16
CA HIS A 238 -10.26 25.52 0.35
C HIS A 238 -9.71 26.28 1.54
N GLY A 239 -8.78 25.69 2.28
CA GLY A 239 -8.03 26.40 3.31
C GLY A 239 -7.18 27.52 2.72
N GLU A 240 -6.78 28.49 3.55
CA GLU A 240 -6.14 29.76 3.15
C GLU A 240 -4.76 29.62 2.47
N SER A 241 -4.14 28.44 2.50
CA SER A 241 -2.81 28.22 1.92
C SER A 241 -2.72 26.89 1.17
N LEU A 242 -3.65 26.64 0.25
CA LEU A 242 -3.66 25.41 -0.55
C LEU A 242 -2.60 25.45 -1.67
N ALA A 243 -1.64 24.54 -1.64
CA ALA A 243 -0.67 24.32 -2.70
C ALA A 243 -0.78 22.87 -3.18
N ILE A 244 -1.29 22.68 -4.40
CA ILE A 244 -1.61 21.37 -4.97
C ILE A 244 -0.49 20.94 -5.93
N ALA A 245 0.06 19.75 -5.74
CA ALA A 245 0.88 19.06 -6.74
C ALA A 245 0.06 17.91 -7.35
N TYR A 246 -0.06 17.89 -8.68
CA TYR A 246 -0.80 16.85 -9.42
C TYR A 246 0.18 16.03 -10.26
N VAL A 247 0.22 14.70 -10.08
CA VAL A 247 1.25 13.86 -10.71
C VAL A 247 1.04 13.63 -12.21
N ASP A 248 -0.19 13.47 -12.69
CA ASP A 248 -0.43 13.27 -14.14
C ASP A 248 -0.02 14.52 -14.96
N GLN A 249 -0.09 15.72 -14.39
CA GLN A 249 0.43 16.93 -15.03
C GLN A 249 1.96 16.89 -15.15
N ALA A 250 2.66 16.34 -14.15
CA ALA A 250 4.11 16.15 -14.21
C ALA A 250 4.52 15.13 -15.27
N ARG A 251 3.75 14.04 -15.46
CA ARG A 251 4.00 13.05 -16.54
C ARG A 251 3.98 13.68 -17.92
N ARG A 252 3.00 14.56 -18.17
CA ARG A 252 2.82 15.26 -19.45
C ARG A 252 3.82 16.39 -19.67
N ALA A 253 4.49 16.85 -18.62
CA ALA A 253 5.43 17.96 -18.63
C ALA A 253 6.91 17.53 -18.66
N LEU A 254 7.21 16.23 -18.68
CA LEU A 254 8.59 15.75 -18.80
C LEU A 254 9.13 16.10 -20.20
N ASP A 255 10.19 16.89 -20.25
CA ASP A 255 10.89 17.21 -21.49
C ASP A 255 11.65 15.96 -21.97
N PRO A 256 11.32 15.40 -23.16
CA PRO A 256 11.93 14.18 -23.70
C PRO A 256 13.45 14.29 -23.91
N GLU A 257 13.96 15.50 -24.11
CA GLU A 257 15.39 15.76 -24.38
C GLU A 257 16.17 16.09 -23.10
N ALA A 258 15.49 16.51 -22.04
CA ALA A 258 16.14 16.76 -20.76
C ALA A 258 16.64 15.45 -20.13
N THR A 259 17.76 15.52 -19.42
CA THR A 259 18.21 14.37 -18.64
C THR A 259 17.38 14.21 -17.37
N LEU A 260 17.38 13.02 -16.78
CA LEU A 260 16.78 12.79 -15.46
C LEU A 260 17.31 13.79 -14.43
N TRP A 261 18.62 14.06 -14.45
CA TRP A 261 19.27 15.05 -13.60
C TRP A 261 18.69 16.45 -13.78
N ASP A 262 18.60 16.91 -15.03
CA ASP A 262 18.09 18.25 -15.35
C ASP A 262 16.61 18.39 -15.00
N THR A 263 15.85 17.29 -15.13
CA THR A 263 14.44 17.24 -14.76
C THR A 263 14.24 17.44 -13.26
N LEU A 264 15.11 16.87 -12.42
CA LEU A 264 15.06 17.03 -10.96
C LEU A 264 15.67 18.35 -10.48
N ALA A 265 16.66 18.88 -11.20
CA ALA A 265 17.34 20.13 -10.90
C ALA A 265 17.25 21.11 -12.08
N PRO A 266 16.05 21.61 -12.43
CA PRO A 266 15.85 22.47 -13.60
C PRO A 266 16.55 23.83 -13.48
N ALA A 267 16.84 24.28 -12.25
CA ALA A 267 17.63 25.48 -11.99
C ALA A 267 19.15 25.28 -12.17
N GLY A 268 19.58 24.06 -12.51
CA GLY A 268 20.98 23.65 -12.57
C GLY A 268 21.56 23.28 -11.19
N GLY A 269 22.77 22.69 -11.22
CA GLY A 269 23.50 22.27 -10.03
C GLY A 269 23.34 20.78 -9.70
N ASP A 270 23.72 20.39 -8.49
CA ASP A 270 23.68 19.02 -7.96
C ASP A 270 22.64 18.82 -6.85
N GLN A 271 21.80 19.82 -6.63
CA GLN A 271 20.77 19.81 -5.59
C GLN A 271 19.36 19.99 -6.17
N VAL A 272 18.44 19.20 -5.62
CA VAL A 272 17.00 19.34 -5.80
C VAL A 272 16.39 19.90 -4.51
N MET A 273 15.52 20.89 -4.65
CA MET A 273 14.76 21.43 -3.53
C MET A 273 13.55 20.54 -3.27
N VAL A 274 13.64 19.68 -2.26
CA VAL A 274 12.54 18.81 -1.86
C VAL A 274 11.81 19.47 -0.71
N ARG A 275 10.62 20.01 -0.99
CA ARG A 275 9.76 20.66 0.02
C ARG A 275 10.49 21.78 0.79
N GLY A 276 11.30 22.56 0.08
CA GLY A 276 12.08 23.65 0.66
C GLY A 276 13.38 23.23 1.36
N ARG A 277 13.76 21.94 1.34
CA ARG A 277 15.06 21.46 1.83
C ARG A 277 15.96 21.02 0.66
N PRO A 278 17.21 21.50 0.61
CA PRO A 278 18.16 21.06 -0.41
C PRO A 278 18.57 19.60 -0.17
N ARG A 279 18.53 18.79 -1.23
CA ARG A 279 19.02 17.40 -1.23
C ARG A 279 19.84 17.14 -2.47
N HIS A 280 20.87 16.31 -2.38
CA HIS A 280 21.67 15.95 -3.54
C HIS A 280 20.83 15.11 -4.52
N VAL A 281 20.91 15.43 -5.83
CA VAL A 281 20.08 14.80 -6.89
C VAL A 281 20.25 13.29 -6.91
N ALA A 282 21.49 12.78 -6.83
CA ALA A 282 21.72 11.33 -6.87
C ALA A 282 21.11 10.60 -5.66
N SER A 283 21.18 11.19 -4.47
CA SER A 283 20.62 10.59 -3.26
C SER A 283 19.10 10.58 -3.30
N TYR A 284 18.50 11.65 -3.83
CA TYR A 284 17.05 11.73 -4.01
C TYR A 284 16.56 10.75 -5.09
N ALA A 285 17.23 10.68 -6.24
CA ALA A 285 16.88 9.77 -7.31
C ALA A 285 17.01 8.28 -6.90
N GLN A 286 17.94 7.95 -6.01
CA GLN A 286 18.06 6.60 -5.44
C GLN A 286 16.83 6.17 -4.64
N GLU A 287 16.10 7.09 -4.01
CA GLU A 287 14.85 6.77 -3.31
C GLU A 287 13.74 6.32 -4.26
N PHE A 288 13.85 6.70 -5.54
CA PHE A 288 12.98 6.25 -6.64
C PHE A 288 13.60 5.13 -7.47
N LEU A 289 14.61 4.44 -6.91
CA LEU A 289 15.27 3.28 -7.50
C LEU A 289 16.01 3.58 -8.81
N PHE A 290 16.44 4.83 -9.04
CA PHE A 290 17.31 5.17 -10.16
C PHE A 290 18.77 4.86 -9.85
N SER A 291 19.44 4.20 -10.79
CA SER A 291 20.88 3.95 -10.72
C SER A 291 21.68 5.21 -11.11
N PRO A 292 22.94 5.35 -10.64
CA PRO A 292 23.80 6.48 -11.00
C PRO A 292 23.97 6.67 -12.52
N ALA A 293 23.99 5.57 -13.28
CA ALA A 293 24.12 5.60 -14.73
C ALA A 293 22.89 6.23 -15.43
N GLN A 294 21.69 6.07 -14.85
CA GLN A 294 20.45 6.60 -15.40
C GLN A 294 20.30 8.10 -15.22
N LEU A 295 21.02 8.70 -14.27
CA LEU A 295 20.88 10.13 -13.98
C LEU A 295 21.21 11.03 -15.18
N ARG A 296 22.11 10.58 -16.05
CA ARG A 296 22.54 11.31 -17.25
C ARG A 296 21.78 10.91 -18.51
N GLN A 297 20.83 9.97 -18.41
CA GLN A 297 20.04 9.54 -19.56
C GLN A 297 18.93 10.55 -19.85
N PRO A 298 18.61 10.79 -21.15
CA PRO A 298 17.45 11.59 -21.52
C PRO A 298 16.16 10.90 -21.09
N THR A 299 15.13 11.67 -20.74
CA THR A 299 13.86 11.08 -20.28
C THR A 299 13.18 10.23 -21.37
N SER A 300 13.44 10.50 -22.65
CA SER A 300 12.99 9.69 -23.79
C SER A 300 13.54 8.26 -23.80
N ALA A 301 14.72 8.02 -23.21
CA ALA A 301 15.33 6.69 -23.12
C ALA A 301 14.79 5.85 -21.95
N LEU A 302 14.05 6.47 -21.03
CA LEU A 302 13.45 5.79 -19.88
C LEU A 302 12.21 4.99 -20.31
N SER A 303 12.06 3.79 -19.74
CA SER A 303 10.84 2.99 -19.88
C SER A 303 9.59 3.73 -19.36
N GLY A 304 8.39 3.27 -19.72
CA GLY A 304 7.14 3.88 -19.24
C GLY A 304 7.06 3.95 -17.70
N GLY A 305 7.43 2.86 -17.01
CA GLY A 305 7.49 2.80 -15.55
C GLY A 305 8.54 3.74 -14.97
N GLU A 306 9.74 3.82 -15.58
CA GLU A 306 10.78 4.77 -15.15
C GLU A 306 10.38 6.23 -15.32
N ARG A 307 9.70 6.57 -16.41
CA ARG A 307 9.13 7.92 -16.61
C ARG A 307 8.06 8.23 -15.57
N ASN A 308 7.23 7.25 -15.19
CA ASN A 308 6.26 7.42 -14.12
C ASN A 308 6.97 7.69 -12.77
N ARG A 309 8.04 6.94 -12.45
CA ARG A 309 8.86 7.20 -11.25
C ARG A 309 9.45 8.59 -11.23
N LEU A 310 9.95 9.06 -12.36
CA LEU A 310 10.51 10.40 -12.48
C LEU A 310 9.43 11.47 -12.28
N ALA A 311 8.25 11.31 -12.87
CA ALA A 311 7.13 12.22 -12.66
C ALA A 311 6.68 12.28 -11.18
N LEU A 312 6.66 11.13 -10.50
CA LEU A 312 6.40 11.06 -9.06
C LEU A 312 7.47 11.82 -8.26
N ALA A 313 8.74 11.64 -8.58
CA ALA A 313 9.85 12.35 -7.94
C ALA A 313 9.73 13.87 -8.10
N VAL A 314 9.45 14.34 -9.31
CA VAL A 314 9.27 15.77 -9.59
C VAL A 314 8.10 16.34 -8.80
N ALA A 315 6.95 15.67 -8.81
CA ALA A 315 5.76 16.15 -8.11
C ALA A 315 5.90 16.16 -6.58
N ILE A 316 6.59 15.17 -6.02
CA ILE A 316 6.83 15.07 -4.57
C ILE A 316 7.86 16.10 -4.09
N ALA A 317 8.80 16.50 -4.96
CA ALA A 317 9.78 17.54 -4.66
C ALA A 317 9.16 18.93 -4.53
N GLN A 318 8.08 19.21 -5.27
CA GLN A 318 7.38 20.49 -5.22
C GLN A 318 6.92 20.82 -3.79
N PRO A 319 6.96 22.10 -3.37
CA PRO A 319 6.48 22.55 -2.08
C PRO A 319 4.93 22.60 -2.05
N ALA A 320 4.30 21.46 -2.25
CA ALA A 320 2.86 21.28 -2.13
C ALA A 320 2.49 20.77 -0.74
N ASN A 321 1.28 21.12 -0.29
CA ASN A 321 0.68 20.57 0.93
C ASN A 321 -0.53 19.68 0.64
N VAL A 322 -0.97 19.61 -0.62
CA VAL A 322 -1.89 18.60 -1.13
C VAL A 322 -1.24 17.89 -2.31
N LEU A 323 -1.07 16.58 -2.20
CA LEU A 323 -0.57 15.74 -3.28
C LEU A 323 -1.75 14.98 -3.89
N VAL A 324 -1.95 15.09 -5.20
CA VAL A 324 -2.99 14.40 -5.95
C VAL A 324 -2.36 13.35 -6.85
N LEU A 325 -2.73 12.10 -6.61
CA LEU A 325 -2.27 10.91 -7.31
C LEU A 325 -3.47 10.28 -8.02
N ASP A 326 -3.57 10.47 -9.34
CA ASP A 326 -4.60 9.80 -10.14
C ASP A 326 -3.98 8.55 -10.80
N GLU A 327 -4.42 7.38 -10.34
CA GLU A 327 -3.91 6.06 -10.73
C GLU A 327 -2.38 5.94 -10.70
N PRO A 328 -1.72 6.26 -9.56
CA PRO A 328 -0.27 6.25 -9.47
C PRO A 328 0.32 4.85 -9.62
N THR A 329 -0.45 3.83 -9.27
CA THR A 329 -0.06 2.42 -9.23
C THR A 329 0.00 1.76 -10.61
N ASN A 330 -0.60 2.39 -11.62
CA ASN A 330 -0.52 1.88 -12.99
C ASN A 330 0.93 1.93 -13.49
N ASP A 331 1.35 0.84 -14.14
CA ASP A 331 2.67 0.70 -14.75
C ASP A 331 3.86 0.77 -13.76
N LEU A 332 3.60 0.54 -12.47
CA LEU A 332 4.65 0.46 -11.43
C LEU A 332 4.93 -0.98 -11.01
N ASP A 333 6.22 -1.29 -10.84
CA ASP A 333 6.64 -2.56 -10.26
C ASP A 333 6.47 -2.60 -8.73
N MET A 334 6.58 -3.80 -8.14
CA MET A 334 6.39 -4.01 -6.69
C MET A 334 7.35 -3.22 -5.82
N ASP A 335 8.61 -3.09 -6.23
CA ASP A 335 9.65 -2.40 -5.46
C ASP A 335 9.39 -0.88 -5.48
N THR A 336 8.93 -0.36 -6.60
CA THR A 336 8.57 1.05 -6.78
C THR A 336 7.30 1.40 -6.01
N LEU A 337 6.29 0.53 -6.01
CA LEU A 337 5.09 0.71 -5.20
C LEU A 337 5.46 0.84 -3.72
N GLU A 338 6.36 -0.01 -3.22
CA GLU A 338 6.83 0.08 -1.82
C GLU A 338 7.63 1.35 -1.53
N ALA A 339 8.46 1.80 -2.47
CA ALA A 339 9.16 3.07 -2.36
C ALA A 339 8.18 4.25 -2.29
N LEU A 340 7.16 4.27 -3.17
CA LEU A 340 6.11 5.29 -3.17
C LEU A 340 5.33 5.28 -1.86
N GLU A 341 4.95 4.11 -1.36
CA GLU A 341 4.27 3.96 -0.08
C GLU A 341 5.08 4.56 1.08
N THR A 342 6.40 4.32 1.10
CA THR A 342 7.32 4.88 2.11
C THR A 342 7.38 6.40 2.03
N LEU A 343 7.51 6.94 0.81
CA LEU A 343 7.54 8.40 0.58
C LEU A 343 6.23 9.08 0.99
N LEU A 344 5.09 8.41 0.74
CA LEU A 344 3.80 8.92 1.15
C LEU A 344 3.66 8.87 2.66
N GLU A 345 4.14 7.83 3.35
CA GLU A 345 4.15 7.74 4.81
C GLU A 345 4.83 8.94 5.49
N GLU A 346 5.99 9.33 4.97
CA GLU A 346 6.80 10.46 5.43
C GLU A 346 6.23 11.83 5.01
N TYR A 347 5.27 11.86 4.10
CA TYR A 347 4.61 13.10 3.72
C TYR A 347 3.66 13.58 4.83
N GLU A 348 3.92 14.78 5.32
CA GLU A 348 3.11 15.45 6.36
C GLU A 348 1.90 16.20 5.77
N GLY A 349 1.85 16.36 4.45
CA GLY A 349 0.73 16.99 3.74
C GLY A 349 -0.47 16.05 3.58
N THR A 350 -1.52 16.57 2.98
CA THR A 350 -2.72 15.81 2.63
C THR A 350 -2.51 15.09 1.31
N VAL A 351 -2.94 13.83 1.22
CA VAL A 351 -2.85 13.03 0.00
C VAL A 351 -4.24 12.67 -0.49
N LEU A 352 -4.52 12.94 -1.78
CA LEU A 352 -5.70 12.46 -2.48
C LEU A 352 -5.22 11.41 -3.49
N VAL A 353 -5.64 10.16 -3.32
CA VAL A 353 -5.25 9.04 -4.18
C VAL A 353 -6.47 8.46 -4.85
N VAL A 354 -6.51 8.45 -6.18
CA VAL A 354 -7.38 7.54 -6.94
C VAL A 354 -6.54 6.33 -7.29
N SER A 355 -6.97 5.14 -6.89
CA SER A 355 -6.28 3.91 -7.24
C SER A 355 -7.25 2.74 -7.21
N HIS A 356 -7.00 1.78 -8.09
CA HIS A 356 -7.64 0.47 -8.06
C HIS A 356 -6.85 -0.58 -7.27
N ASP A 357 -5.62 -0.27 -6.86
CA ASP A 357 -4.79 -1.17 -6.06
C ASP A 357 -5.25 -1.17 -4.59
N ARG A 358 -5.89 -2.27 -4.23
CA ARG A 358 -6.46 -2.49 -2.89
C ARG A 358 -5.38 -2.64 -1.81
N ALA A 359 -4.22 -3.22 -2.14
CA ALA A 359 -3.12 -3.38 -1.19
C ALA A 359 -2.49 -2.02 -0.87
N PHE A 360 -2.24 -1.22 -1.90
CA PHE A 360 -1.71 0.13 -1.79
C PHE A 360 -2.64 1.03 -0.96
N LEU A 361 -3.94 1.00 -1.24
CA LEU A 361 -4.92 1.76 -0.47
C LEU A 361 -4.96 1.34 1.01
N ASP A 362 -4.85 0.04 1.30
CA ASP A 362 -4.74 -0.43 2.68
C ASP A 362 -3.43 -0.05 3.37
N GLY A 363 -2.35 0.15 2.60
CA GLY A 363 -1.04 0.56 3.11
C GLY A 363 -0.88 2.07 3.32
N VAL A 364 -1.74 2.90 2.71
CA VAL A 364 -1.55 4.37 2.69
C VAL A 364 -2.77 5.14 3.18
N ALA A 365 -3.99 4.71 2.86
CA ALA A 365 -5.19 5.51 3.11
C ALA A 365 -5.60 5.50 4.60
N THR A 366 -5.95 6.69 5.11
CA THR A 366 -6.59 6.87 6.42
C THR A 366 -8.11 6.82 6.32
N GLN A 367 -8.64 7.08 5.13
CA GLN A 367 -10.06 7.02 4.81
C GLN A 367 -10.26 6.69 3.33
N ILE A 368 -11.37 6.05 3.03
CA ILE A 368 -11.79 5.72 1.66
C ILE A 368 -13.12 6.39 1.37
N VAL A 369 -13.25 6.99 0.19
CA VAL A 369 -14.51 7.48 -0.36
C VAL A 369 -14.82 6.77 -1.67
N GLY A 370 -16.07 6.30 -1.80
CA GLY A 370 -16.52 5.60 -2.99
C GLY A 370 -18.01 5.77 -3.27
N PRO A 371 -18.43 5.60 -4.53
CA PRO A 371 -19.83 5.73 -4.92
C PRO A 371 -20.63 4.51 -4.42
N VAL A 372 -21.77 4.77 -3.79
CA VAL A 372 -22.73 3.75 -3.33
C VAL A 372 -24.01 3.72 -4.18
N GLY A 373 -23.95 4.36 -5.35
CA GLY A 373 -25.02 4.42 -6.35
C GLY A 373 -25.91 5.68 -6.26
N LYS A 374 -26.56 6.00 -7.38
CA LYS A 374 -27.43 7.18 -7.57
C LYS A 374 -26.76 8.50 -7.15
N GLY A 375 -25.50 8.70 -7.56
CA GLY A 375 -24.72 9.88 -7.23
C GLY A 375 -24.30 10.01 -5.76
N ARG A 376 -24.67 9.09 -4.87
CA ARG A 376 -24.27 9.12 -3.46
C ARG A 376 -22.87 8.56 -3.30
N TRP A 377 -22.07 9.24 -2.48
CA TRP A 377 -20.72 8.83 -2.10
C TRP A 377 -20.70 8.57 -0.61
N ALA A 378 -20.11 7.43 -0.22
CA ALA A 378 -19.92 7.07 1.17
C ALA A 378 -18.45 7.23 1.56
N GLU A 379 -18.23 7.56 2.83
CA GLU A 379 -16.92 7.67 3.45
C GLU A 379 -16.79 6.58 4.51
N SER A 380 -15.66 5.87 4.53
CA SER A 380 -15.30 4.91 5.57
C SER A 380 -13.91 5.21 6.11
N PRO A 381 -13.70 5.22 7.45
CA PRO A 381 -12.38 5.38 8.03
C PRO A 381 -11.59 4.07 7.92
N GLY A 382 -10.36 4.15 7.43
CA GLY A 382 -9.50 2.99 7.23
C GLY A 382 -9.05 2.81 5.78
N GLY A 383 -8.66 1.58 5.47
CA GLY A 383 -8.27 1.18 4.12
C GLY A 383 -9.45 0.67 3.28
N TRP A 384 -9.13 0.17 2.08
CA TRP A 384 -10.07 -0.54 1.22
C TRP A 384 -10.79 -1.67 1.98
N SER A 385 -10.10 -2.48 2.78
CA SER A 385 -10.72 -3.62 3.49
C SER A 385 -11.79 -3.19 4.49
N ASP A 386 -11.65 -2.00 5.08
CA ASP A 386 -12.63 -1.45 6.00
C ASP A 386 -13.86 -0.95 5.23
N PHE A 387 -13.63 -0.25 4.11
CA PHE A 387 -14.68 0.20 3.20
C PHE A 387 -15.49 -0.97 2.63
N GLU A 388 -14.82 -2.04 2.16
CA GLU A 388 -15.43 -3.25 1.61
C GLU A 388 -16.34 -3.93 2.64
N ARG A 389 -15.90 -3.99 3.90
CA ARG A 389 -16.65 -4.62 5.00
C ARG A 389 -17.92 -3.85 5.36
N GLU A 390 -17.86 -2.53 5.32
CA GLU A 390 -18.98 -1.66 5.68
C GLU A 390 -19.98 -1.49 4.53
N HIS A 391 -19.51 -1.43 3.29
CA HIS A 391 -20.31 -1.08 2.11
C HIS A 391 -20.52 -2.24 1.12
N GLY A 392 -19.97 -3.44 1.39
CA GLY A 392 -20.30 -4.68 0.70
C GLY A 392 -19.74 -4.84 -0.72
N GLY A 393 -18.64 -4.14 -1.04
CA GLY A 393 -18.04 -4.13 -2.38
C GLY A 393 -18.90 -3.41 -3.43
N PHE A 394 -18.29 -2.84 -4.47
CA PHE A 394 -19.02 -2.15 -5.56
C PHE A 394 -19.88 -3.09 -6.43
N SER A 395 -19.81 -4.41 -6.19
CA SER A 395 -20.33 -5.45 -7.09
C SER A 395 -21.71 -6.02 -6.73
N ARG A 396 -22.43 -5.53 -5.71
CA ARG A 396 -23.82 -5.96 -5.51
C ARG A 396 -24.81 -5.13 -6.34
N GLN A 397 -25.03 -5.57 -7.58
CA GLN A 397 -26.34 -5.33 -8.20
C GLN A 397 -27.44 -5.89 -7.28
N PRO A 398 -28.60 -5.22 -7.19
CA PRO A 398 -29.62 -5.55 -6.20
C PRO A 398 -30.26 -6.89 -6.56
N ALA A 399 -29.78 -7.97 -5.95
CA ALA A 399 -30.57 -9.19 -5.85
C ALA A 399 -31.84 -8.85 -5.06
N ALA A 400 -32.99 -9.17 -5.66
CA ALA A 400 -34.32 -8.96 -5.13
C ALA A 400 -34.38 -9.19 -3.61
N GLN A 401 -35.04 -8.26 -2.92
CA GLN A 401 -35.34 -8.32 -1.49
C GLN A 401 -35.87 -9.71 -1.13
N ARG A 402 -35.03 -10.51 -0.48
CA ARG A 402 -35.51 -11.60 0.38
C ARG A 402 -35.70 -11.00 1.75
N GLU A 403 -36.94 -10.69 2.06
CA GLU A 403 -37.39 -10.52 3.43
C GLU A 403 -37.09 -11.81 4.22
N GLY A 404 -36.54 -11.64 5.43
CA GLY A 404 -36.50 -12.69 6.43
C GLY A 404 -35.22 -13.53 6.49
N ALA A 405 -34.14 -12.95 7.02
CA ALA A 405 -33.16 -13.73 7.79
C ALA A 405 -32.59 -12.83 8.90
N GLU A 406 -32.94 -13.17 10.13
CA GLU A 406 -32.52 -12.51 11.36
C GLU A 406 -30.98 -12.52 11.45
N ALA A 407 -30.39 -11.34 11.60
CA ALA A 407 -28.94 -11.19 11.72
C ALA A 407 -28.45 -11.90 13.00
N PRO A 408 -27.39 -12.72 12.94
CA PRO A 408 -26.80 -13.29 14.15
C PRO A 408 -26.27 -12.15 15.01
N ARG A 409 -26.73 -12.11 16.27
CA ARG A 409 -26.31 -11.14 17.27
C ARG A 409 -24.77 -11.11 17.36
N PRO A 410 -24.14 -9.93 17.49
CA PRO A 410 -22.70 -9.85 17.63
C PRO A 410 -22.27 -10.64 18.86
N ALA A 411 -21.33 -11.56 18.68
CA ALA A 411 -20.69 -12.27 19.77
C ALA A 411 -20.14 -11.25 20.76
N ARG A 412 -20.52 -11.38 22.04
CA ARG A 412 -20.03 -10.53 23.12
C ARG A 412 -18.50 -10.59 23.11
N LYS A 413 -17.85 -9.46 22.83
CA LYS A 413 -16.41 -9.30 23.07
C LYS A 413 -16.14 -9.57 24.55
N SER A 414 -15.23 -10.49 24.84
CA SER A 414 -14.80 -10.76 26.21
C SER A 414 -14.00 -9.56 26.73
N THR A 415 -14.38 -9.04 27.89
CA THR A 415 -13.81 -7.83 28.50
C THR A 415 -12.55 -8.10 29.33
N LYS A 416 -11.90 -9.27 29.16
CA LYS A 416 -10.69 -9.67 29.93
C LYS A 416 -9.80 -10.58 29.09
N LEU A 417 -8.49 -10.54 29.38
CA LEU A 417 -7.52 -11.54 28.91
C LEU A 417 -8.01 -12.95 29.24
N SER A 418 -7.72 -13.92 28.38
CA SER A 418 -8.02 -15.32 28.68
C SER A 418 -7.14 -15.81 29.83
N TYR A 419 -7.64 -16.71 30.68
CA TYR A 419 -6.85 -17.39 31.73
C TYR A 419 -5.56 -18.04 31.18
N ARG A 420 -5.60 -18.48 29.92
CA ARG A 420 -4.44 -19.02 29.21
C ARG A 420 -3.37 -17.95 28.93
N ASP A 421 -3.79 -16.73 28.60
CA ASP A 421 -2.90 -15.61 28.27
C ASP A 421 -2.27 -15.04 29.56
N GLU A 422 -3.03 -14.97 30.66
CA GLU A 422 -2.50 -14.53 31.97
C GLU A 422 -1.42 -15.49 32.50
N ARG A 423 -1.66 -16.80 32.40
CA ARG A 423 -0.67 -17.81 32.77
C ARG A 423 0.56 -17.73 31.87
N ARG A 424 0.36 -17.51 30.57
CA ARG A 424 1.47 -17.38 29.62
C ARG A 424 2.30 -16.13 29.87
N ALA A 425 1.68 -15.01 30.24
CA ALA A 425 2.38 -13.78 30.62
C ALA A 425 3.33 -14.01 31.81
N GLN A 426 2.88 -14.72 32.85
CA GLN A 426 3.70 -15.05 34.02
C GLN A 426 4.89 -15.97 33.67
N GLU A 427 4.67 -16.94 32.77
CA GLU A 427 5.75 -17.79 32.24
C GLU A 427 6.76 -16.98 31.41
N LEU A 428 6.29 -15.99 30.64
CA LEU A 428 7.16 -15.13 29.84
C LEU A 428 7.97 -14.17 30.71
N GLU A 429 7.40 -13.60 31.77
CA GLU A 429 8.15 -12.76 32.73
C GLU A 429 9.30 -13.53 33.39
N THR A 430 9.08 -14.79 33.74
CA THR A 430 10.14 -15.65 34.29
C THR A 430 11.21 -15.98 33.26
N LEU A 431 10.83 -16.28 32.00
CA LEU A 431 11.78 -16.52 30.92
C LEU A 431 12.60 -15.27 30.55
N LEU A 432 11.97 -14.10 30.49
CA LEU A 432 12.62 -12.82 30.19
C LEU A 432 13.62 -12.40 31.27
N ALA A 433 13.45 -12.85 32.52
CA ALA A 433 14.43 -12.65 33.58
C ALA A 433 15.63 -13.63 33.49
N GLN A 434 15.40 -14.87 33.03
CA GLN A 434 16.40 -15.95 33.04
C GLN A 434 17.29 -15.98 31.80
N ILE A 435 16.72 -15.82 30.61
CA ILE A 435 17.44 -15.95 29.33
C ILE A 435 18.59 -14.92 29.20
N PRO A 436 18.47 -13.65 29.63
CA PRO A 436 19.59 -12.71 29.58
C PRO A 436 20.80 -13.15 30.43
N ALA A 437 20.55 -13.78 31.60
CA ALA A 437 21.62 -14.32 32.43
C ALA A 437 22.31 -15.52 31.78
N GLU A 438 21.55 -16.38 31.09
CA GLU A 438 22.06 -17.48 30.28
C GLU A 438 22.96 -16.97 29.14
N ILE A 439 22.48 -15.97 28.38
CA ILE A 439 23.22 -15.30 27.30
C ILE A 439 24.53 -14.71 27.82
N ALA A 440 24.49 -13.95 28.92
CA ALA A 440 25.68 -13.34 29.51
C ALA A 440 26.69 -14.39 30.01
N GLY A 441 26.24 -15.58 30.40
CA GLY A 441 27.10 -16.71 30.75
C GLY A 441 27.81 -17.31 29.53
N LEU A 442 27.05 -17.55 28.47
CA LEU A 442 27.55 -18.10 27.20
C LEU A 442 28.50 -17.12 26.49
N GLU A 443 28.20 -15.82 26.52
CA GLU A 443 29.08 -14.78 25.98
C GLU A 443 30.41 -14.69 26.73
N ARG A 444 30.39 -14.82 28.07
CA ARG A 444 31.62 -14.91 28.87
C ARG A 444 32.45 -16.14 28.49
N ALA A 445 31.81 -17.29 28.33
CA ALA A 445 32.50 -18.52 27.90
C ALA A 445 33.12 -18.40 26.50
N LEU A 446 32.50 -17.64 25.60
CA LEU A 446 32.98 -17.41 24.23
C LEU A 446 33.96 -16.22 24.10
N SER A 447 34.07 -15.37 25.13
CA SER A 447 34.97 -14.21 25.13
C SER A 447 36.44 -14.55 25.42
N ASP A 448 36.72 -15.77 25.90
CA ASP A 448 38.08 -16.24 26.14
C ASP A 448 38.76 -16.61 24.82
N ALA A 449 39.77 -15.83 24.44
CA ALA A 449 40.51 -15.97 23.18
C ALA A 449 41.21 -17.34 23.01
N SER A 450 41.38 -18.10 24.10
CA SER A 450 42.00 -19.43 24.09
C SER A 450 41.00 -20.57 24.29
N ALA A 451 39.70 -20.27 24.41
CA ALA A 451 38.66 -21.29 24.58
C ALA A 451 38.49 -22.16 23.32
N PHE A 452 38.63 -21.58 22.13
CA PHE A 452 38.58 -22.33 20.87
C PHE A 452 39.78 -23.26 20.71
N GLU A 453 40.98 -22.83 21.12
CA GLU A 453 42.20 -23.64 21.04
C GLU A 453 42.22 -24.78 22.07
N ARG A 454 41.59 -24.60 23.23
CA ARG A 454 41.50 -25.62 24.29
C ARG A 454 40.47 -26.70 24.01
N ASP A 455 39.28 -26.33 23.53
CA ASP A 455 38.20 -27.29 23.25
C ASP A 455 37.26 -26.74 22.15
N PRO A 456 37.56 -27.06 20.87
CA PRO A 456 36.75 -26.64 19.73
C PRO A 456 35.29 -27.13 19.81
N ALA A 457 35.06 -28.34 20.32
CA ALA A 457 33.73 -28.94 20.40
C ALA A 457 32.86 -28.22 21.44
N ALA A 458 33.42 -27.90 22.60
CA ALA A 458 32.73 -27.11 23.61
C ALA A 458 32.46 -25.67 23.13
N PHE A 459 33.37 -25.07 22.36
CA PHE A 459 33.17 -23.74 21.78
C PHE A 459 32.01 -23.71 20.78
N GLU A 460 31.96 -24.67 19.85
CA GLU A 460 30.87 -24.80 18.88
C GLU A 460 29.51 -25.05 19.58
N LEU A 461 29.49 -25.89 20.61
CA LEU A 461 28.30 -26.15 21.41
C LEU A 461 27.80 -24.89 22.12
N ASN A 462 28.70 -24.10 22.70
CA ASN A 462 28.38 -22.84 23.38
C ASN A 462 27.91 -21.77 22.38
N ALA A 463 28.51 -21.70 21.19
CA ALA A 463 28.07 -20.79 20.13
C ALA A 463 26.68 -21.14 19.59
N ALA A 464 26.40 -22.43 19.39
CA ALA A 464 25.07 -22.91 18.99
C ALA A 464 24.03 -22.64 20.11
N SER A 465 24.40 -22.86 21.36
CA SER A 465 23.55 -22.58 22.53
C SER A 465 23.26 -21.09 22.68
N LEU A 466 24.25 -20.21 22.41
CA LEU A 466 24.06 -18.76 22.42
C LEU A 466 23.09 -18.31 21.33
N ALA A 467 23.22 -18.85 20.11
CA ALA A 467 22.30 -18.56 19.03
C ALA A 467 20.86 -19.00 19.36
N ALA A 468 20.71 -20.20 19.96
CA ALA A 468 19.42 -20.71 20.40
C ALA A 468 18.82 -19.89 21.56
N ALA A 469 19.63 -19.46 22.52
CA ALA A 469 19.19 -18.59 23.63
C ALA A 469 18.73 -17.21 23.13
N ARG A 470 19.46 -16.59 22.19
CA ARG A 470 19.05 -15.32 21.56
C ARG A 470 17.74 -15.47 20.77
N SER A 471 17.56 -16.58 20.05
CA SER A 471 16.30 -16.86 19.36
C SER A 471 15.14 -17.07 20.32
N ARG A 472 15.36 -17.76 21.46
CA ARG A 472 14.36 -17.93 22.52
C ARG A 472 13.98 -16.59 23.16
N LEU A 473 14.95 -15.71 23.42
CA LEU A 473 14.69 -14.37 23.94
C LEU A 473 13.79 -13.57 23.00
N SER A 474 14.15 -13.49 21.73
CA SER A 474 13.40 -12.73 20.72
C SER A 474 11.96 -13.25 20.55
N ALA A 475 11.76 -14.58 20.59
CA ALA A 475 10.44 -15.18 20.54
C ALA A 475 9.61 -14.86 21.79
N ALA A 476 10.22 -14.93 22.98
CA ALA A 476 9.55 -14.60 24.24
C ALA A 476 9.18 -13.11 24.34
N GLU A 477 10.06 -12.21 23.88
CA GLU A 477 9.79 -10.77 23.80
C GLU A 477 8.62 -10.45 22.86
N SER A 478 8.57 -11.12 21.71
CA SER A 478 7.48 -10.94 20.74
C SER A 478 6.14 -11.42 21.29
N GLU A 479 6.12 -12.60 21.92
CA GLU A 479 4.92 -13.17 22.53
C GLU A 479 4.43 -12.33 23.73
N TRP A 480 5.34 -11.81 24.54
CA TRP A 480 5.01 -10.93 25.66
C TRP A 480 4.41 -9.61 25.17
N LEU A 481 4.98 -9.02 24.11
CA LEU A 481 4.46 -7.79 23.51
C LEU A 481 3.06 -7.98 22.91
N GLU A 482 2.77 -9.12 22.29
CA GLU A 482 1.42 -9.44 21.79
C GLU A 482 0.40 -9.56 22.91
N ILE A 483 0.77 -10.18 24.04
CA ILE A 483 -0.12 -10.33 25.19
C ILE A 483 -0.37 -8.97 25.86
N GLU A 484 0.66 -8.13 25.99
CA GLU A 484 0.52 -6.80 26.59
C GLU A 484 -0.29 -5.84 25.69
N LEU A 485 -0.14 -5.91 24.36
CA LEU A 485 -1.00 -5.17 23.42
C LEU A 485 -2.47 -5.57 23.54
N ARG A 486 -2.77 -6.86 23.74
CA ARG A 486 -4.15 -7.30 24.01
C ARG A 486 -4.64 -6.78 25.35
N ARG A 487 -3.78 -6.73 26.37
CA ARG A 487 -4.09 -6.20 27.70
C ARG A 487 -4.42 -4.70 27.66
N GLU A 488 -3.64 -3.92 26.91
CA GLU A 488 -3.91 -2.49 26.67
C GLU A 488 -5.22 -2.26 25.93
N GLN A 489 -5.52 -3.10 24.91
CA GLN A 489 -6.80 -3.03 24.19
C GLN A 489 -8.01 -3.27 25.10
N PHE A 490 -7.90 -4.10 26.13
CA PHE A 490 -8.97 -4.31 27.11
C PHE A 490 -9.05 -3.23 28.19
N ASN A 491 -7.95 -2.58 28.53
CA ASN A 491 -7.94 -1.48 29.51
C ASN A 491 -8.39 -0.14 28.90
N ALA A 492 -8.38 -0.02 27.57
CA ALA A 492 -8.78 1.17 26.82
C ALA A 492 -10.25 1.16 26.32
N GLU A 493 -10.92 0.00 26.33
CA GLU A 493 -12.38 -0.15 26.18
C GLU A 493 -13.09 0.02 27.53
#